data_AF-A0A2S5LXX9-F1
#
_entry.id   AF-A0A2S5LXX9-F1
#
_cell.length_a   1.000
_cell.length_b   1.000
_cell.length_c   1.000
_cell.angle_alpha   90.00
_cell.angle_beta   90.00
_cell.angle_gamma   90.00
#
_symmetry.space_group_name_H-M   'P 1'
#
loop_
_entity.id
_entity.type
_entity.pdbx_description
1 polymer ?
#
loop_
_entity_poly.entity_id
_entity_poly.type
_entity_poly.pdbx_seq_one_letter_code
_entity_poly.pdbx_strand_id
1 'polypeptide(L)' 'KNNYPSIINRLWGGALWSPSYFAGICGGAPIAIIRKYIEQQQTRH' A
#
# COMPACT_ATOMS: atom_id res chain seq x y z
N LYS A 1 -15.63 5.49 24.11
CA LYS A 1 -14.21 5.73 23.76
C LYS A 1 -13.38 4.89 24.74
N ASN A 2 -12.87 3.73 24.33
CA ASN A 2 -12.16 2.84 25.25
C ASN A 2 -10.81 3.48 25.60
N ASN A 3 -10.57 3.68 26.90
CA ASN A 3 -9.33 4.24 27.42
C ASN A 3 -8.44 3.10 27.91
N TYR A 4 -7.26 2.94 27.30
CA TYR A 4 -6.25 1.95 27.68
C TYR A 4 -5.01 2.64 28.25
N PRO A 5 -5.00 2.99 29.55
CA PRO A 5 -3.97 3.83 30.15
C PRO A 5 -2.58 3.18 30.15
N SER A 6 -2.50 1.85 30.22
CA SER A 6 -1.23 1.10 30.16
C SER A 6 -0.52 1.22 28.80
N ILE A 7 -1.29 1.39 27.71
CA ILE A 7 -0.76 1.53 26.36
C ILE A 7 -0.31 2.97 26.14
N ILE A 8 -1.15 3.94 26.53
CA ILE A 8 -0.91 5.37 26.33
C ILE A 8 0.36 5.84 27.07
N ASN A 9 0.58 5.39 28.30
CA ASN A 9 1.77 5.74 29.08
C ASN A 9 3.09 5.23 28.48
N ARG A 10 3.02 4.32 27.51
CA ARG A 10 4.19 3.72 26.85
C ARG A 10 4.48 4.31 25.46
N LEU A 11 3.60 5.19 24.96
CA LEU A 11 3.75 5.87 23.68
C LEU A 11 4.45 7.22 23.88
N TRP A 12 5.67 7.34 23.38
CA TRP A 12 6.41 8.61 23.34
C TRP A 12 5.80 9.53 22.26
N GLY A 13 4.75 10.27 22.62
CA GLY A 13 4.02 11.17 21.71
C GLY A 13 2.57 10.79 21.43
N GLY A 14 2.00 9.82 22.16
CA GLY A 14 0.55 9.51 22.13
C GLY A 14 0.02 8.86 20.84
N ALA A 15 0.86 8.68 19.82
CA ALA A 15 0.51 8.01 18.58
C ALA A 15 0.87 6.52 18.66
N LEU A 16 -0.10 5.65 18.35
CA LEU A 16 0.11 4.19 18.34
C LEU A 16 0.87 3.71 17.10
N TRP A 17 0.79 4.46 16.00
CA TRP A 17 1.39 4.13 14.72
C TRP A 17 2.19 5.31 14.19
N SER A 18 3.24 5.01 13.41
CA SER A 18 3.96 6.04 12.66
C SER A 18 3.01 6.75 11.70
N PRO A 19 3.12 8.09 11.51
CA PRO A 19 2.30 8.84 10.56
C PRO A 19 2.53 8.43 9.10
N SER A 20 3.62 7.72 8.81
CA SER A 20 3.90 7.17 7.49
C SER A 20 3.06 5.92 7.24
N TYR A 21 2.31 5.91 6.14
CA TYR A 21 1.58 4.74 5.66
C TYR A 21 2.04 4.38 4.25
N PHE A 22 2.09 3.09 3.95
CA PHE A 22 2.26 2.56 2.60
C PHE A 22 0.95 1.93 2.17
N ALA A 23 0.36 2.42 1.07
CA ALA A 23 -0.80 1.82 0.44
C ALA A 23 -0.39 1.24 -0.92
N GLY A 24 -0.35 -0.08 -0.99
CA GLY A 24 -0.13 -0.82 -2.23
C GLY A 24 -1.43 -1.49 -2.68
N ILE A 25 -1.67 -1.53 -3.99
CA ILE A 25 -2.80 -2.26 -4.56
C ILE A 25 -2.44 -3.75 -4.51
N CYS A 26 -3.11 -4.52 -3.65
CA CYS A 26 -3.02 -5.98 -3.64
C CYS A 26 -3.92 -6.55 -4.75
N GLY A 27 -3.52 -6.32 -6.00
CA GLY A 27 -4.33 -6.68 -7.16
C GLY A 27 -3.43 -6.70 -8.37
N GLY A 28 -2.79 -7.85 -8.59
CA GLY A 28 -1.86 -8.04 -9.70
C GLY A 28 -2.48 -7.55 -11.00
N ALA A 29 -1.77 -6.67 -11.71
CA ALA A 29 -2.03 -6.51 -13.13
C ALA A 29 -1.83 -7.90 -13.75
N PRO A 30 -2.88 -8.54 -14.30
CA PRO A 30 -2.71 -9.86 -14.87
C PRO A 30 -1.67 -9.71 -15.96
N ILE A 31 -0.70 -10.63 -16.00
CA ILE A 31 0.31 -10.78 -17.07
C ILE A 31 -0.22 -10.45 -18.48
N ALA A 32 -1.53 -10.66 -18.70
CA ALA A 32 -2.31 -10.22 -19.85
C ALA A 32 -2.20 -8.73 -20.24
N ILE A 33 -2.14 -7.78 -19.29
CA ILE A 33 -2.03 -6.34 -19.59
C ILE A 33 -0.62 -6.01 -20.10
N ILE A 34 0.42 -6.56 -19.45
CA ILE A 34 1.82 -6.40 -19.88
C ILE A 34 2.02 -7.04 -21.26
N ARG A 35 1.47 -8.24 -21.48
CA ARG A 35 1.50 -8.92 -22.79
C ARG A 35 0.83 -8.09 -23.88
N LYS A 36 -0.39 -7.58 -23.63
CA LYS A 36 -1.10 -6.69 -24.56
C LYS A 36 -0.29 -5.42 -24.88
N TYR A 37 0.39 -4.85 -23.88
CA TYR A 37 1.23 -3.67 -24.09
C TYR A 37 2.41 -3.97 -25.01
N ILE A 38 3.12 -5.10 -24.81
CA ILE A 38 4.26 -5.50 -25.67
C ILE A 38 3.80 -5.78 -27.10
N GLU A 39 2.70 -6.52 -27.29
CA GLU A 39 2.13 -6.84 -28.61
C GLU A 39 1.74 -5.57 -29.40
N GLN A 40 1.20 -4.55 -28.73
CA GLN A 40 0.85 -3.27 -29.35
C GLN A 40 2.06 -2.40 -29.71
N GLN A 41 3.19 -2.56 -29.04
CA GLN A 41 4.42 -1.83 -29.37
C GLN A 41 5.13 -2.45 -30.56
N GLN A 42 5.05 -3.77 -30.72
CA GLN A 42 5.71 -4.49 -31.82
C GLN A 42 5.01 -4.32 -33.18
N THR A 43 3.77 -3.86 -33.18
CA THR A 43 2.97 -3.58 -34.40
C THR A 43 3.02 -2.13 -34.85
N ARG A 44 3.73 -1.24 -34.14
CA ARG A 44 4.06 0.09 -34.66
C ARG A 44 5.31 0.00 -35.55
N HIS A 45 5.08 -0.38 -36.80
CA HIS A 45 5.97 -0.12 -37.94
C HIS A 45 5.18 0.57 -39.04
#